data_AF-A0A348TVW9-F1
#
_entry.id   AF-A0A348TVW9-F1
#
_cell.length_a   1.000
_cell.length_b   1.000
_cell.length_c   1.000
_cell.angle_alpha   90.00
_cell.angle_beta   90.00
_cell.angle_gamma   90.00
#
_symmetry.space_group_name_H-M   'P 1'
#
loop_
_entity.id
_entity.type
_entity.pdbx_description
1 polymer ?
#
loop_
_entity_poly.entity_id
_entity_poly.type
_entity_poly.pdbx_seq_one_letter_code
_entity_poly.pdbx_strand_id
1 'polypeptide(L)'
;MPRLDSLTFKLFKSKWPGIQAPQHTALYDKKNLINILQKHNYKIDHYLPYGAFPAYFYIFTGAYFRTLGKGLNLDKIVFPYFLGQFLLSPILWFQKQLNLSMQTIVCSKS
;
A
#
# COMPACT_ATOMS: atom_id res chain seq x y z
N MET A 1 -0.23 3.87 6.52
CA MET A 1 1.21 3.89 6.14
C MET A 1 1.50 2.78 5.14
N PRO A 2 2.43 2.97 4.19
CA PRO A 2 2.91 1.90 3.32
C PRO A 2 3.50 0.76 4.15
N ARG A 3 3.22 -0.49 3.77
CA ARG A 3 3.66 -1.69 4.46
C ARG A 3 4.76 -2.41 3.69
N LEU A 4 5.94 -2.55 4.29
CA LEU A 4 7.12 -3.18 3.68
C LEU A 4 6.96 -4.69 3.44
N ASP A 5 6.11 -5.38 4.20
CA ASP A 5 5.86 -6.81 4.04
C ASP A 5 4.63 -7.13 3.17
N SER A 6 4.11 -6.14 2.44
CA SER A 6 2.97 -6.30 1.53
C SER A 6 3.33 -7.07 0.26
N LEU A 7 2.32 -7.72 -0.36
CA LEU A 7 2.52 -8.46 -1.61
C LEU A 7 2.98 -7.56 -2.75
N THR A 8 2.44 -6.35 -2.87
CA THR A 8 2.86 -5.41 -3.93
C THR A 8 4.28 -4.90 -3.73
N PHE A 9 4.71 -4.68 -2.49
CA PHE A 9 6.11 -4.37 -2.21
C PHE A 9 7.03 -5.52 -2.64
N LYS A 10 6.70 -6.77 -2.30
CA LYS A 10 7.50 -7.93 -2.72
C LYS A 10 7.59 -8.05 -4.25
N LEU A 11 6.51 -7.72 -4.95
CA LEU A 11 6.41 -7.80 -6.41
C LEU A 11 7.21 -6.70 -7.14
N PHE A 12 7.19 -5.47 -6.62
CA PHE A 12 7.77 -4.31 -7.31
C PHE A 12 9.07 -3.77 -6.69
N LYS A 13 9.39 -4.14 -5.44
CA LYS A 13 10.62 -3.77 -4.71
C LYS A 13 10.93 -2.27 -4.84
N SER A 14 12.10 -1.91 -5.37
CA SER A 14 12.54 -0.51 -5.57
C SER A 14 11.66 0.30 -6.54
N LYS A 15 10.82 -0.36 -7.33
CA LYS A 15 9.82 0.28 -8.21
C LYS A 15 8.46 0.43 -7.53
N TRP A 16 8.33 0.01 -6.27
CA TRP A 16 7.09 0.14 -5.55
C TRP A 16 6.80 1.62 -5.23
N PRO A 17 5.58 2.12 -5.54
CA PRO A 17 5.22 3.53 -5.39
C PRO A 17 5.44 4.09 -3.99
N GLY A 18 5.24 3.25 -2.96
CA GLY A 18 5.40 3.64 -1.55
C GLY A 18 6.84 3.95 -1.13
N ILE A 19 7.85 3.56 -1.92
CA ILE A 19 9.26 3.96 -1.68
C ILE A 19 9.62 5.25 -2.41
N GLN A 20 8.94 5.53 -3.53
CA GLN A 20 9.33 6.63 -4.42
C GLN A 20 8.79 7.99 -3.96
N ALA A 21 7.79 8.01 -3.09
CA ALA A 21 7.26 9.26 -2.55
C ALA A 21 8.23 9.87 -1.53
N PRO A 22 8.76 11.08 -1.78
CA PRO A 22 9.75 11.74 -0.90
C PRO A 22 9.22 12.12 0.49
N GLN A 23 7.91 11.95 0.71
CA GLN A 23 7.23 12.26 1.97
C GLN A 23 7.39 11.17 3.04
N HIS A 24 7.91 9.99 2.68
CA HIS A 24 8.13 8.90 3.64
C HIS A 24 9.55 8.96 4.21
N THR A 25 9.69 9.53 5.41
CA THR A 25 10.96 9.52 6.17
C THR A 25 11.24 8.18 6.85
N ALA A 26 10.21 7.35 7.05
CA ALA A 26 10.31 6.01 7.56
C ALA A 26 9.26 5.09 6.93
N LEU A 27 9.63 3.82 6.76
CA LEU A 27 8.75 2.76 6.28
C LEU A 27 8.75 1.63 7.32
N TYR A 28 7.57 1.07 7.60
CA TYR A 28 7.40 0.06 8.64
C TYR A 28 6.76 -1.21 8.07
N ASP A 29 7.23 -2.36 8.56
CA ASP A 29 6.43 -3.58 8.52
C ASP A 29 5.42 -3.59 9.66
N LYS A 30 4.53 -4.59 9.69
CA LYS A 30 3.53 -4.73 10.76
C LYS A 30 4.16 -4.81 12.16
N LYS A 31 5.23 -5.58 12.30
CA LYS A 31 5.84 -5.89 13.60
C LYS A 31 6.45 -4.64 14.23
N ASN A 32 7.23 -3.89 13.46
CA ASN A 32 7.90 -2.68 13.90
C ASN A 32 6.88 -1.58 14.25
N LEU A 33 5.82 -1.44 13.45
CA LEU A 33 4.77 -0.46 13.75
C LEU A 33 4.05 -0.77 15.08
N ILE A 34 3.72 -2.04 15.31
CA ILE A 34 3.12 -2.50 16.58
C ILE A 34 4.07 -2.26 17.76
N ASN A 35 5.34 -2.62 17.62
CA ASN A 35 6.34 -2.44 18.67
C ASN A 35 6.51 -0.97 19.07
N ILE A 36 6.50 -0.05 18.09
CA ILE A 36 6.57 1.40 18.37
C ILE A 36 5.35 1.85 19.18
N LEU A 37 4.14 1.46 18.77
CA LEU A 37 2.92 1.85 19.48
C LEU A 37 2.90 1.31 20.91
N GLN A 38 3.28 0.05 21.11
CA GLN A 38 3.37 -0.57 22.44
C GLN A 38 4.42 0.11 23.32
N LYS A 39 5.60 0.46 22.77
CA LYS A 39 6.65 1.18 23.50
C LYS A 39 6.18 2.55 24.01
N HIS A 40 5.19 3.14 23.34
CA HIS A 40 4.58 4.42 23.72
C HIS A 40 3.25 4.27 24.49
N ASN A 41 2.97 3.08 25.05
CA ASN A 41 1.78 2.80 25.86
C ASN A 41 0.44 3.03 25.13
N TYR A 42 0.41 2.86 23.79
CA TYR A 42 -0.83 2.84 23.06
C TYR A 42 -1.46 1.45 23.10
N LYS A 43 -2.77 1.40 23.37
CA LYS A 43 -3.56 0.18 23.24
C LYS A 43 -3.98 0.03 21.78
N ILE A 44 -3.74 -1.15 21.21
CA ILE A 44 -4.11 -1.46 19.82
C ILE A 44 -5.52 -2.04 19.83
N ASP A 45 -6.48 -1.30 19.28
CA ASP A 45 -7.89 -1.73 19.22
C ASP A 45 -8.16 -2.53 17.95
N HIS A 46 -7.67 -2.02 16.80
CA HIS A 46 -7.87 -2.69 15.52
C HIS A 46 -6.64 -2.59 14.61
N TYR A 47 -6.34 -3.69 13.92
CA TYR A 47 -5.35 -3.74 12.84
C TYR A 47 -6.06 -3.97 11.50
N LEU A 48 -5.88 -3.05 10.57
CA LEU A 48 -6.49 -3.08 9.24
C LEU A 48 -5.38 -3.15 8.18
N PRO A 49 -5.25 -4.25 7.42
CA PRO A 49 -4.30 -4.36 6.31
C PRO A 49 -4.79 -3.64 5.03
N TYR A 50 -5.62 -2.60 5.20
CA TYR A 50 -6.28 -1.84 4.14
C TYR A 50 -6.73 -0.46 4.69
N GLY A 51 -7.17 0.43 3.81
CA GLY A 51 -7.96 1.62 4.18
C GLY A 51 -7.33 2.98 3.90
N ALA A 52 -5.99 3.09 3.91
CA ALA A 52 -5.35 4.39 3.65
C ALA A 52 -5.36 4.78 2.16
N PHE A 53 -5.22 3.80 1.27
CA PHE A 53 -5.24 4.01 -0.17
C PHE A 53 -5.62 2.71 -0.90
N PRO A 54 -6.23 2.78 -2.11
CA PRO A 54 -6.65 1.58 -2.83
C PRO A 54 -5.45 0.70 -3.20
N ALA A 55 -5.55 -0.61 -2.94
CA ALA A 55 -4.51 -1.57 -3.30
C ALA A 55 -4.22 -1.59 -4.81
N TYR A 56 -5.27 -1.40 -5.62
CA TYR A 56 -5.16 -1.37 -7.07
C TYR A 56 -4.16 -0.32 -7.58
N PHE A 57 -4.13 0.86 -6.93
CA PHE A 57 -3.19 1.90 -7.30
C PHE A 57 -1.74 1.39 -7.22
N TYR A 58 -1.37 0.69 -6.14
CA TYR A 58 -0.02 0.16 -5.96
C TYR A 58 0.32 -0.94 -6.97
N ILE A 59 -0.67 -1.73 -7.38
CA ILE A 59 -0.52 -2.73 -8.44
C ILE A 59 -0.26 -2.04 -9.78
N PHE A 60 -1.14 -1.13 -10.17
CA PHE A 60 -1.07 -0.44 -11.45
C PHE A 60 0.19 0.41 -11.57
N THR A 61 0.45 1.29 -10.61
CA THR A 61 1.60 2.19 -10.65
C THR A 61 2.91 1.44 -10.45
N GLY A 62 2.94 0.36 -9.65
CA GLY A 62 4.10 -0.52 -9.56
C GLY A 62 4.43 -1.20 -10.90
N ALA A 63 3.41 -1.70 -11.61
CA ALA A 63 3.58 -2.27 -12.94
C ALA A 63 4.03 -1.21 -13.95
N TYR A 64 3.39 -0.05 -13.97
CA TYR A 64 3.73 1.08 -14.83
C TYR A 64 5.18 1.57 -14.59
N PHE A 65 5.59 1.75 -13.34
CA PHE A 65 6.95 2.18 -13.01
C PHE A 65 8.02 1.14 -13.33
N ARG A 66 7.62 -0.14 -13.34
CA ARG A 66 8.50 -1.24 -13.78
C ARG A 66 8.66 -1.27 -15.30
N THR A 67 7.62 -0.95 -16.07
CA THR A 67 7.65 -1.05 -17.55
C THR A 67 8.06 0.26 -18.24
N LEU A 68 7.48 1.39 -17.83
CA LEU A 68 7.57 2.68 -18.51
C LEU A 68 8.47 3.69 -17.78
N GLY A 69 8.95 3.35 -16.58
CA GLY A 69 9.83 4.22 -15.80
C GLY A 69 9.08 5.27 -14.99
N LYS A 70 9.71 6.40 -14.67
CA LYS A 70 9.14 7.45 -13.81
C LYS A 70 8.26 8.41 -14.63
N GLY A 71 7.20 8.94 -14.00
CA GLY A 71 6.31 9.94 -14.61
C GLY A 71 5.02 9.34 -15.13
N LEU A 72 3.92 9.59 -14.40
CA LEU A 72 2.57 9.17 -14.79
C LEU A 72 2.01 10.20 -15.78
N ASN A 73 1.89 9.82 -17.06
CA ASN A 73 1.16 10.63 -18.03
C ASN A 73 -0.33 10.36 -17.87
N LEU A 74 -1.01 11.21 -17.08
CA LEU A 74 -2.41 11.03 -16.71
C LEU A 74 -3.34 10.89 -17.93
N ASP A 75 -3.12 11.66 -18.99
CA ASP A 75 -3.96 11.66 -20.19
C ASP A 75 -4.01 10.29 -20.89
N LYS A 76 -2.91 9.54 -20.84
CA LYS A 76 -2.82 8.21 -21.47
C LYS A 76 -3.19 7.06 -20.55
N ILE A 77 -3.09 7.24 -19.23
CA ILE A 77 -3.23 6.14 -18.27
C ILE A 77 -4.61 6.06 -17.63
N VAL A 78 -5.43 7.11 -17.69
CA VAL A 78 -6.76 7.13 -17.07
C VAL A 78 -7.62 5.96 -17.56
N PHE A 79 -7.72 5.76 -18.88
CA PHE A 79 -8.52 4.67 -19.42
C PHE A 79 -7.95 3.27 -19.08
N PRO A 80 -6.66 2.98 -19.32
CA PRO A 80 -6.04 1.72 -18.87
C PRO A 80 -6.17 1.44 -17.36
N TYR A 81 -6.12 2.49 -16.54
CA TYR A 81 -6.29 2.38 -15.09
C TYR A 81 -7.68 1.88 -14.73
N PHE A 82 -8.74 2.53 -15.23
CA PHE A 82 -10.10 2.11 -14.89
C PHE A 82 -10.45 0.74 -15.49
N LEU A 83 -9.97 0.44 -16.69
CA LEU A 83 -10.13 -0.87 -17.30
C LEU A 83 -9.46 -1.97 -16.45
N GLY A 84 -8.21 -1.75 -16.05
CA GLY A 84 -7.52 -2.70 -15.18
C GLY A 84 -8.16 -2.81 -13.80
N GLN A 85 -8.71 -1.72 -13.26
CA GLN A 85 -9.44 -1.72 -11.98
C GLN A 85 -10.68 -2.60 -12.08
N PHE A 86 -11.43 -2.48 -13.18
CA PHE A 86 -12.60 -3.31 -13.44
C PHE A 86 -12.23 -4.79 -13.54
N LEU A 87 -11.18 -5.12 -14.31
CA LEU A 87 -10.71 -6.50 -14.48
C LEU A 87 -10.19 -7.12 -13.17
N LEU A 88 -9.49 -6.34 -12.33
CA LEU A 88 -8.97 -6.79 -11.03
C LEU A 88 -10.00 -6.71 -9.90
N SER A 89 -11.21 -6.23 -10.16
CA SER A 89 -12.25 -6.06 -9.12
C SER A 89 -12.56 -7.33 -8.31
N PRO A 90 -12.57 -8.57 -8.88
CA PRO A 90 -12.83 -9.77 -8.09
C PRO A 90 -11.71 -10.04 -7.07
N ILE A 91 -10.45 -9.77 -7.44
CA ILE A 91 -9.29 -9.94 -6.57
C ILE A 91 -9.26 -8.85 -5.49
N LEU A 92 -9.60 -7.61 -5.88
CA LEU A 92 -9.65 -6.47 -4.95
C LEU A 92 -10.72 -6.62 -3.89
N TRP A 93 -11.77 -7.41 -4.12
CA TRP A 93 -12.75 -7.79 -3.11
C TRP A 93 -12.09 -8.49 -1.91
N PHE A 94 -11.08 -9.32 -2.17
CA PHE A 94 -10.32 -10.04 -1.14
C PHE A 94 -9.12 -9.26 -0.58
N GLN A 95 -9.00 -7.96 -0.87
CA GLN A 95 -7.87 -7.13 -0.41
C GLN A 95 -7.64 -7.15 1.11
N LYS A 96 -8.70 -7.37 1.90
CA LYS A 96 -8.64 -7.45 3.36
C LYS A 96 -7.82 -8.66 3.84
N GLN A 97 -7.72 -9.72 3.04
CA GLN A 97 -7.00 -10.95 3.36
C GLN A 97 -5.62 -10.98 2.69
N LEU A 98 -5.47 -10.34 1.54
CA LEU A 98 -4.30 -10.46 0.67
C LEU A 98 -3.10 -9.56 1.04
N ASN A 99 -3.18 -8.73 2.09
CA ASN A 99 -2.07 -7.86 2.52
C ASN A 99 -1.42 -7.10 1.35
N LEU A 100 -2.22 -6.32 0.62
CA LEU A 100 -1.80 -5.85 -0.69
C LEU A 100 -0.86 -4.65 -0.65
N SER A 101 -1.03 -3.67 0.24
CA SER A 101 -0.21 -2.44 0.15
C SER A 101 -0.10 -1.63 1.44
N MET A 102 -1.23 -1.19 1.99
CA MET A 102 -1.28 -0.26 3.10
C MET A 102 -1.64 -0.97 4.41
N GLN A 103 -1.25 -0.34 5.51
CA GLN A 103 -1.73 -0.70 6.83
C GLN A 103 -2.23 0.51 7.59
N THR A 104 -3.26 0.29 8.39
CA THR A 104 -3.85 1.24 9.32
C THR A 104 -3.99 0.53 10.67
N ILE A 105 -3.58 1.21 11.73
CA ILE A 105 -3.78 0.75 13.10
C ILE A 105 -4.63 1.79 13.79
N VAL A 106 -5.71 1.34 14.42
CA VAL A 106 -6.54 2.15 15.31
C VAL A 106 -6.08 1.87 16.73
N CYS A 107 -5.69 2.91 17.44
CA CYS A 107 -5.23 2.84 18.81
C CYS A 107 -5.93 3.85 19.70
N SER A 108 -6.15 3.45 20.94
CA SER A 108 -6.60 4.31 22.03
C SER A 108 -5.41 4.62 22.95
N LYS A 109 -5.49 5.79 23.58
CA LYS A 109 -4.55 6.15 24.64
C LYS A 109 -4.89 5.32 25.87
N SER A 110 -3.92 4.58 26.39
CA SER A 110 -4.09 3.75 27.58
C SER A 110 -4.08 4.58 28.86
#